data_AF-A0A954LN35-F1
#
_entry.id   AF-A0A954LN35-F1
#
_cell.length_a   1.000
_cell.length_b   1.000
_cell.length_c   1.000
_cell.angle_alpha   90.00
_cell.angle_beta   90.00
_cell.angle_gamma   90.00
#
_symmetry.space_group_name_H-M   'P 1'
#
loop_
_entity.id
_entity.type
_entity.pdbx_description
1 polymer ?
#
loop_
_entity_poly.entity_id
_entity_poly.type
_entity_poly.pdbx_seq_one_letter_code
_entity_poly.pdbx_strand_id
1 'polypeptide(L)'
;MASWVFLVGCVSPHPAPTLSPGPNACEAPPNTLCRFLGLQGIVEHCGDKTEHVIALAEQHVPALAPVAPVKSMTNPELAQSPSDSVRSASQVAQKKAQVPQIKAALASVADAGCACDPASEQALLAGLNNCFPEVRLAAAEAIRASVIQGENCCDGKACCSPAIRNQLFVMGWERRPNGCPIEPVGKVRLAARHALRACGCPLPEDVPPPAISAERPSPEIIQEAMAE
;
A
#
# COMPACT_ATOMS: atom_id res chain seq x y z
N MET A 1 -47.34 84.80 19.10
CA MET A 1 -47.96 84.41 17.80
C MET A 1 -46.80 84.23 16.83
N ALA A 2 -46.55 83.14 16.12
CA ALA A 2 -47.39 82.09 15.54
C ALA A 2 -46.71 80.72 15.76
N SER A 3 -47.42 79.69 16.17
CA SER A 3 -48.26 78.77 15.39
C SER A 3 -47.43 77.82 14.52
N TRP A 4 -47.44 76.56 14.96
CA TRP A 4 -46.70 75.42 14.45
C TRP A 4 -47.46 74.77 13.28
N VAL A 5 -46.73 74.25 12.29
CA VAL A 5 -47.23 73.21 11.39
C VAL A 5 -46.21 72.07 11.45
N PHE A 6 -46.64 70.94 12.00
CA PHE A 6 -45.92 69.68 11.98
C PHE A 6 -46.14 69.00 10.63
N LEU A 7 -45.06 68.58 9.97
CA LEU A 7 -45.11 67.60 8.89
C LEU A 7 -44.39 66.33 9.34
N VAL A 8 -45.19 65.27 9.37
CA VAL A 8 -44.88 63.89 9.70
C VAL A 8 -44.05 63.29 8.57
N GLY A 9 -42.82 62.88 8.89
CA GLY A 9 -41.97 62.07 8.02
C GLY A 9 -41.61 60.76 8.71
N CYS A 10 -42.07 59.65 8.14
CA CYS A 10 -41.87 58.29 8.63
C CYS A 10 -40.38 57.91 8.56
N VAL A 11 -39.74 57.65 9.71
CA VAL A 11 -38.45 56.96 9.79
C VAL A 11 -38.71 55.46 9.90
N SER A 12 -38.36 54.73 8.85
CA SER A 12 -38.40 53.26 8.85
C SER A 12 -37.32 52.69 9.78
N PRO A 13 -37.62 51.66 10.59
CA PRO A 13 -36.66 51.03 11.48
C PRO A 13 -35.65 50.20 10.67
N HIS A 14 -34.36 50.50 10.79
CA HIS A 14 -33.32 49.61 10.30
C HIS A 14 -33.10 48.48 11.31
N PRO A 15 -33.23 47.20 10.92
CA PRO A 15 -32.87 46.08 11.77
C PRO A 15 -31.35 45.99 11.96
N ALA A 16 -30.95 45.53 13.15
CA ALA A 16 -29.55 45.31 13.50
C ALA A 16 -28.88 44.29 12.55
N PRO A 17 -27.58 44.43 12.25
CA PRO A 17 -26.87 43.51 11.38
C PRO A 17 -26.75 42.13 12.02
N THR A 18 -27.51 41.18 11.49
CA THR A 18 -27.37 39.75 11.74
C THR A 18 -26.09 39.27 11.05
N LEU A 19 -25.05 38.97 11.83
CA LEU A 19 -23.86 38.27 11.36
C LEU A 19 -24.25 36.85 10.96
N SER A 20 -24.24 36.57 9.65
CA SER A 20 -24.41 35.24 9.09
C SER A 20 -23.22 34.35 9.45
N PRO A 21 -23.41 33.08 9.86
CA PRO A 21 -22.30 32.16 10.10
C PRO A 21 -21.68 31.78 8.76
N GLY A 22 -20.46 32.24 8.51
CA GLY A 22 -19.64 31.75 7.39
C GLY A 22 -19.35 30.25 7.57
N PRO A 23 -19.30 29.46 6.48
CA PRO A 23 -18.85 28.08 6.56
C PRO A 23 -17.35 28.10 6.89
N ASN A 24 -16.94 27.22 7.80
CA ASN A 24 -15.59 26.96 8.32
C ASN A 24 -15.46 27.35 9.81
N ALA A 25 -16.24 26.67 10.65
CA ALA A 25 -15.81 26.45 12.02
C ALA A 25 -14.43 25.77 11.97
N CYS A 26 -13.44 26.45 12.52
CA CYS A 26 -12.05 26.03 12.57
C CYS A 26 -11.94 24.65 13.22
N GLU A 27 -11.72 23.61 12.41
CA GLU A 27 -11.13 22.38 12.90
C GLU A 27 -9.67 22.72 13.24
N ALA A 28 -9.35 22.80 14.54
CA ALA A 28 -8.01 23.10 14.99
C ALA A 28 -7.05 22.02 14.43
N PRO A 29 -5.90 22.39 13.84
CA PRO A 29 -4.95 21.42 13.33
C PRO A 29 -4.56 20.46 14.46
N PRO A 30 -4.39 19.15 14.19
CA PRO A 30 -4.08 18.17 15.24
C PRO A 30 -2.85 18.63 16.00
N ASN A 31 -2.99 18.80 17.32
CA ASN A 31 -1.91 19.23 18.19
C ASN A 31 -0.81 18.17 18.16
N THR A 32 0.23 18.38 17.35
CA THR A 32 1.43 17.56 17.40
C THR A 32 2.14 17.81 18.73
N LEU A 33 2.71 16.76 19.31
CA LEU A 33 3.39 16.82 20.63
C LEU A 33 4.48 17.90 20.67
N CYS A 34 5.13 18.19 19.53
CA CYS A 34 6.08 19.28 19.36
C CYS A 34 5.47 20.68 19.54
N ARG A 35 4.20 20.88 19.15
CA ARG A 35 3.47 22.14 19.35
C ARG A 35 3.07 22.33 20.81
N PHE A 36 2.66 21.25 21.49
CA PHE A 36 2.33 21.27 22.92
C PHE A 36 3.54 21.61 23.80
N LEU A 37 4.72 21.09 23.45
CA LEU A 37 5.96 21.36 24.17
C LEU A 37 6.65 22.69 23.77
N GLY A 38 6.05 23.50 22.89
CA GLY A 38 6.65 24.75 22.41
C GLY A 38 7.93 24.54 21.57
N LEU A 39 8.22 23.32 21.14
CA LEU A 39 9.40 22.95 20.36
C LEU A 39 9.30 23.38 18.88
N GLN A 40 8.11 23.80 18.43
CA GLN A 40 7.88 24.25 17.05
C GLN A 40 8.81 25.42 16.68
N GLY A 41 8.91 26.41 17.57
CA GLY A 41 9.82 27.55 17.35
C GLY A 41 11.30 27.18 17.39
N ILE A 42 11.69 26.10 18.08
CA ILE A 42 13.08 25.62 18.10
C ILE A 42 13.42 24.92 16.78
N VAL A 43 12.50 24.11 16.25
CA VAL A 43 12.69 23.42 14.96
C VAL A 43 12.72 24.43 13.80
N GLU A 44 11.80 25.39 13.79
CA GLU A 44 11.76 26.47 12.80
C GLU A 44 13.03 27.33 12.87
N HIS A 45 13.43 27.77 14.06
CA HIS A 45 14.65 28.57 14.26
C HIS A 45 15.95 27.82 13.90
N CYS A 46 16.01 26.52 14.13
CA CYS A 46 17.12 25.69 13.66
C CYS A 46 17.12 25.54 12.14
N GLY A 47 15.95 25.37 11.51
CA GLY A 47 15.80 25.35 10.05
C GLY A 47 16.30 26.65 9.41
N ASP A 48 15.80 27.78 9.88
CA ASP A 48 16.15 29.12 9.37
C ASP A 48 17.65 29.42 9.49
N LYS A 49 18.28 29.05 10.61
CA LYS A 49 19.72 29.21 10.78
C LYS A 49 20.53 28.36 9.80
N THR A 50 20.05 27.17 9.50
CA THR A 50 20.75 26.26 8.59
C THR A 50 20.68 26.81 7.17
N GLU A 51 19.51 27.28 6.73
CA GLU A 51 19.34 27.96 5.44
C GLU A 51 20.19 29.24 5.34
N HIS A 52 20.25 30.03 6.42
CA HIS A 52 21.06 31.25 6.44
C HIS A 52 22.56 30.97 6.34
N VAL A 53 23.06 29.94 7.03
CA VAL A 53 24.47 29.51 6.95
C VAL A 53 24.80 28.96 5.55
N ILE A 54 23.87 28.24 4.92
CA ILE A 54 24.03 27.74 3.55
C ILE A 54 24.06 28.90 2.55
N ALA A 55 23.16 29.88 2.66
CA ALA A 55 23.16 31.08 1.83
C ALA A 55 24.43 31.93 2.01
N LEU A 56 24.97 31.99 3.23
CA LEU A 56 26.25 32.66 3.50
C LEU A 56 27.43 31.88 2.91
N ALA A 57 27.40 30.55 2.99
CA ALA A 57 28.41 29.67 2.40
C ALA A 57 28.43 29.75 0.87
N GLU A 58 27.28 29.88 0.21
CA GLU A 58 27.18 30.13 -1.23
C GLU A 58 27.87 31.43 -1.66
N GLN A 59 27.70 32.50 -0.87
CA GLN A 59 28.31 33.79 -1.17
C GLN A 59 29.84 33.78 -1.04
N HIS A 60 30.39 32.95 -0.15
CA HIS A 60 31.81 32.97 0.20
C HIS A 60 32.61 31.80 -0.42
N VAL A 61 31.94 30.70 -0.77
CA VAL A 61 32.55 29.51 -1.38
C VAL A 61 31.61 28.96 -2.46
N PRO A 62 31.78 29.37 -3.74
CA PRO A 62 30.90 28.95 -4.84
C PRO A 62 30.86 27.44 -5.06
N ALA A 63 31.90 26.71 -4.63
CA ALA A 63 31.97 25.25 -4.70
C ALA A 63 31.11 24.52 -3.65
N LEU A 64 30.53 25.25 -2.68
CA LEU A 64 29.62 24.73 -1.65
C LEU A 64 28.14 25.05 -1.97
N ALA A 65 27.83 25.48 -3.19
CA ALA A 65 26.45 25.69 -3.58
C ALA A 65 25.64 24.39 -3.40
N PRO A 66 24.51 24.44 -2.67
CA PRO A 66 23.70 23.27 -2.37
C PRO A 66 23.17 22.70 -3.67
N VAL A 67 23.54 21.44 -3.93
CA VAL A 67 22.92 20.65 -4.98
C VAL A 67 21.44 20.51 -4.61
N ALA A 68 20.56 20.90 -5.53
CA ALA A 68 19.12 20.81 -5.32
C ALA A 68 18.74 19.42 -4.77
N PRO A 69 17.94 19.34 -3.69
CA PRO A 69 17.57 18.06 -3.09
C PRO A 69 16.94 17.14 -4.13
N VAL A 70 17.38 15.88 -4.17
CA VAL A 70 16.80 14.88 -5.06
C VAL A 70 15.34 14.67 -4.66
N LYS A 71 14.41 15.00 -5.56
CA LYS A 71 12.96 14.81 -5.34
C LYS A 71 12.67 13.33 -5.09
N SER A 72 11.74 13.03 -4.18
CA SER A 72 11.26 11.66 -3.95
C SER A 72 10.70 11.07 -5.25
N MET A 73 11.06 9.82 -5.55
CA MET A 73 10.59 9.08 -6.73
C MET A 73 9.06 8.86 -6.74
N THR A 74 8.39 9.01 -5.60
CA THR A 74 6.93 8.94 -5.51
C THR A 74 6.23 10.22 -5.94
N ASN A 75 6.97 11.31 -6.20
CA ASN A 75 6.39 12.57 -6.63
C ASN A 75 5.73 12.43 -8.02
N PRO A 76 4.45 12.81 -8.19
CA PRO A 76 3.73 12.69 -9.46
C PRO A 76 4.37 13.48 -10.61
N GLU A 77 5.09 14.58 -10.33
CA GLU A 77 5.77 15.39 -11.35
C GLU A 77 6.86 14.59 -12.09
N LEU A 78 7.48 13.63 -11.41
CA LEU A 78 8.55 12.81 -12.00
C LEU A 78 8.01 11.77 -13.00
N ALA A 79 6.70 11.56 -13.06
CA ALA A 79 6.06 10.73 -14.09
C ALA A 79 6.05 11.41 -15.47
N GLN A 80 6.29 12.72 -15.53
CA GLN A 80 6.39 13.50 -16.76
C GLN A 80 7.84 13.93 -17.06
N SER A 81 8.81 13.38 -16.33
CA SER A 81 10.22 13.69 -16.54
C SER A 81 10.65 13.39 -17.98
N PRO A 82 11.50 14.24 -18.60
CA PRO A 82 12.01 13.99 -19.94
C PRO A 82 12.93 12.76 -20.00
N SER A 83 13.53 12.32 -18.89
CA SER A 83 14.36 11.11 -18.90
C SER A 83 13.54 9.84 -18.66
N ASP A 84 13.74 8.85 -19.53
CA ASP A 84 13.00 7.59 -19.48
C ASP A 84 13.28 6.79 -18.21
N SER A 85 14.51 6.86 -17.69
CA SER A 85 14.91 6.20 -16.44
C SER A 85 14.17 6.77 -15.23
N VAL A 86 14.06 8.11 -15.11
CA VAL A 86 13.35 8.74 -13.99
C VAL A 86 11.85 8.49 -14.10
N ARG A 87 11.30 8.53 -15.32
CA ARG A 87 9.89 8.22 -15.57
C ARG A 87 9.54 6.79 -15.17
N SER A 88 10.36 5.84 -15.59
CA SER A 88 10.14 4.42 -15.29
C SER A 88 10.31 4.15 -13.79
N ALA A 89 11.35 4.70 -13.18
CA ALA A 89 11.62 4.53 -11.76
C ALA A 89 10.55 5.21 -10.88
N SER A 90 9.97 6.35 -11.30
CA SER A 90 8.89 7.00 -10.56
C SER A 90 7.60 6.19 -10.63
N GLN A 91 7.26 5.64 -11.80
CA GLN A 91 6.12 4.73 -11.94
C GLN A 91 6.28 3.47 -11.09
N VAL A 92 7.47 2.86 -11.05
CA VAL A 92 7.75 1.70 -10.19
C VAL A 92 7.66 2.09 -8.71
N ALA A 93 8.19 3.26 -8.31
CA ALA A 93 8.12 3.75 -6.94
C ALA A 93 6.67 4.01 -6.50
N GLN A 94 5.84 4.60 -7.36
CA GLN A 94 4.41 4.80 -7.11
C GLN A 94 3.66 3.47 -6.94
N LYS A 95 3.91 2.50 -7.82
CA LYS A 95 3.31 1.15 -7.68
C LYS A 95 3.78 0.45 -6.39
N LYS A 96 5.07 0.58 -6.06
CA LYS A 96 5.65 0.01 -4.83
C LYS A 96 5.05 0.66 -3.57
N ALA A 97 4.75 1.95 -3.62
CA ALA A 97 4.10 2.66 -2.51
C ALA A 97 2.69 2.12 -2.20
N GLN A 98 2.02 1.48 -3.17
CA GLN A 98 0.70 0.86 -2.98
C GLN A 98 0.77 -0.56 -2.40
N VAL A 99 1.95 -1.17 -2.29
CA VAL A 99 2.10 -2.55 -1.82
C VAL A 99 1.42 -2.79 -0.46
N PRO A 100 1.55 -1.93 0.57
CA PRO A 100 0.87 -2.14 1.84
C PRO A 100 -0.65 -2.21 1.71
N GLN A 101 -1.24 -1.31 0.91
CA GLN A 101 -2.67 -1.25 0.66
C GLN A 101 -3.14 -2.47 -0.14
N ILE A 102 -2.37 -2.89 -1.15
CA ILE A 102 -2.68 -4.09 -1.94
C ILE A 102 -2.68 -5.33 -1.05
N LYS A 103 -1.67 -5.48 -0.17
CA LYS A 103 -1.61 -6.62 0.77
C LYS A 103 -2.82 -6.65 1.71
N ALA A 104 -3.22 -5.51 2.25
CA ALA A 104 -4.39 -5.41 3.12
C ALA A 104 -5.68 -5.75 2.35
N ALA A 105 -5.83 -5.22 1.14
CA ALA A 105 -7.00 -5.51 0.29
C ALA A 105 -7.10 -7.00 -0.06
N LEU A 106 -5.98 -7.66 -0.39
CA LEU A 106 -5.98 -9.10 -0.69
C LEU A 106 -6.44 -9.95 0.50
N ALA A 107 -6.07 -9.57 1.73
CA ALA A 107 -6.56 -10.25 2.93
C ALA A 107 -8.08 -10.08 3.07
N SER A 108 -8.58 -8.85 2.97
CA SER A 108 -10.02 -8.57 3.07
C SER A 108 -10.85 -9.24 1.97
N VAL A 109 -10.31 -9.31 0.75
CA VAL A 109 -10.93 -10.02 -0.38
C VAL A 109 -10.97 -11.53 -0.12
N ALA A 110 -9.91 -12.12 0.43
CA ALA A 110 -9.89 -13.53 0.79
C ALA A 110 -10.86 -13.84 1.95
N ASP A 111 -10.99 -12.94 2.92
CA ASP A 111 -11.92 -13.07 4.06
C ASP A 111 -13.39 -13.05 3.61
N ALA A 112 -13.72 -12.27 2.57
CA ALA A 112 -15.07 -12.23 1.99
C ALA A 112 -15.45 -13.55 1.29
N GLY A 113 -14.45 -14.27 0.76
CA GLY A 113 -14.61 -15.57 0.12
C GLY A 113 -14.98 -15.49 -1.37
N CYS A 114 -14.45 -16.45 -2.15
CA CYS A 114 -14.51 -16.40 -3.61
C CYS A 114 -15.86 -16.79 -4.25
N ALA A 115 -16.74 -17.53 -3.58
CA ALA A 115 -18.08 -17.80 -4.11
C ALA A 115 -19.08 -16.68 -3.79
N CYS A 116 -18.78 -15.83 -2.81
CA CYS A 116 -19.61 -14.68 -2.51
C CYS A 116 -19.43 -13.56 -3.54
N ASP A 117 -18.21 -13.40 -4.06
CA ASP A 117 -17.91 -12.42 -5.11
C ASP A 117 -16.87 -12.97 -6.10
N PRO A 118 -17.22 -13.20 -7.38
CA PRO A 118 -16.26 -13.66 -8.39
C PRO A 118 -15.14 -12.65 -8.66
N ALA A 119 -15.32 -11.36 -8.33
CA ALA A 119 -14.24 -10.39 -8.40
C ALA A 119 -13.12 -10.69 -7.39
N SER A 120 -13.43 -11.39 -6.30
CA SER A 120 -12.44 -11.80 -5.30
C SER A 120 -11.41 -12.77 -5.86
N GLU A 121 -11.87 -13.74 -6.67
CA GLU A 121 -10.98 -14.67 -7.37
C GLU A 121 -10.04 -13.92 -8.33
N GLN A 122 -10.57 -12.97 -9.10
CA GLN A 122 -9.79 -12.19 -10.05
C GLN A 122 -8.73 -11.33 -9.34
N ALA A 123 -9.10 -10.71 -8.21
CA ALA A 123 -8.17 -9.92 -7.41
C ALA A 123 -7.04 -10.78 -6.82
N LEU A 124 -7.35 -11.99 -6.32
CA LEU A 124 -6.35 -12.92 -5.81
C LEU A 124 -5.42 -13.44 -6.92
N LEU A 125 -5.96 -13.76 -8.10
CA LEU A 125 -5.16 -14.14 -9.28
C LEU A 125 -4.26 -13.00 -9.75
N ALA A 126 -4.74 -11.75 -9.72
CA ALA A 126 -3.92 -10.58 -10.02
C ALA A 126 -2.82 -10.37 -8.96
N GLY A 127 -3.12 -10.67 -7.69
CA GLY A 127 -2.15 -10.68 -6.60
C GLY A 127 -1.04 -11.72 -6.80
N LEU A 128 -1.41 -12.95 -7.17
CA LEU A 128 -0.46 -14.03 -7.48
C LEU A 128 0.43 -13.72 -8.70
N ASN A 129 -0.05 -12.93 -9.65
CA ASN A 129 0.69 -12.51 -10.84
C ASN A 129 1.36 -11.14 -10.70
N ASN A 130 1.36 -10.55 -9.50
CA ASN A 130 1.91 -9.21 -9.30
C ASN A 130 3.44 -9.17 -9.47
N CYS A 131 3.97 -8.06 -9.97
CA CYS A 131 5.41 -7.83 -10.09
C CYS A 131 6.16 -7.92 -8.75
N PHE A 132 5.54 -7.47 -7.66
CA PHE A 132 6.18 -7.40 -6.35
C PHE A 132 6.05 -8.72 -5.58
N PRO A 133 7.16 -9.35 -5.16
CA PRO A 133 7.13 -10.63 -4.45
C PRO A 133 6.37 -10.56 -3.13
N GLU A 134 6.34 -9.41 -2.46
CA GLU A 134 5.61 -9.19 -1.20
C GLU A 134 4.10 -9.27 -1.41
N VAL A 135 3.61 -8.86 -2.59
CA VAL A 135 2.19 -8.96 -2.96
C VAL A 135 1.85 -10.41 -3.32
N ARG A 136 2.70 -11.08 -4.09
CA ARG A 136 2.52 -12.51 -4.43
C ARG A 136 2.50 -13.40 -3.19
N LEU A 137 3.40 -13.13 -2.24
CA LEU A 137 3.42 -13.79 -0.94
C LEU A 137 2.12 -13.58 -0.19
N ALA A 138 1.68 -12.32 -0.05
CA ALA A 138 0.45 -11.99 0.66
C ALA A 138 -0.79 -12.63 0.01
N ALA A 139 -0.86 -12.69 -1.32
CA ALA A 139 -1.94 -13.36 -2.03
C ALA A 139 -1.99 -14.87 -1.70
N ALA A 140 -0.84 -15.56 -1.73
CA ALA A 140 -0.77 -16.97 -1.38
C ALA A 140 -1.12 -17.22 0.10
N GLU A 141 -0.68 -16.35 1.02
CA GLU A 141 -1.01 -16.43 2.44
C GLU A 141 -2.50 -16.16 2.70
N ALA A 142 -3.10 -15.19 2.00
CA ALA A 142 -4.52 -14.89 2.10
C ALA A 142 -5.40 -16.07 1.62
N ILE A 143 -5.03 -16.70 0.49
CA ILE A 143 -5.69 -17.92 0.00
C ILE A 143 -5.57 -19.04 1.04
N ARG A 144 -4.38 -19.26 1.60
CA ARG A 144 -4.20 -20.27 2.64
C ARG A 144 -5.07 -19.99 3.87
N ALA A 145 -5.14 -18.73 4.29
CA ALA A 145 -5.92 -18.32 5.46
C ALA A 145 -7.42 -18.53 5.24
N SER A 146 -7.97 -18.16 4.07
CA SER A 146 -9.39 -18.34 3.77
C SER A 146 -9.83 -19.81 3.80
N VAL A 147 -8.94 -20.74 3.44
CA VAL A 147 -9.21 -22.17 3.52
C VAL A 147 -9.16 -22.70 4.95
N ILE A 148 -8.23 -22.21 5.77
CA ILE A 148 -8.11 -22.63 7.18
C ILE A 148 -9.29 -22.12 8.02
N GLN A 149 -9.80 -20.93 7.68
CA GLN A 149 -10.93 -20.32 8.36
C GLN A 149 -12.29 -20.80 7.83
N GLY A 150 -12.34 -21.28 6.58
CA GLY A 150 -13.52 -21.97 6.03
C GLY A 150 -13.75 -23.30 6.73
N GLU A 151 -15.01 -23.76 6.80
CA GLU A 151 -15.31 -25.05 7.40
C GLU A 151 -14.78 -26.20 6.51
N ASN A 152 -14.80 -26.03 5.18
CA ASN A 152 -14.37 -27.04 4.19
C ASN A 152 -13.71 -26.44 2.92
N CYS A 153 -12.82 -27.18 2.21
CA CYS A 153 -12.24 -26.75 0.91
C CYS A 153 -13.28 -26.58 -0.22
N CYS A 154 -14.46 -27.16 -0.04
CA CYS A 154 -15.57 -27.10 -0.97
C CYS A 154 -16.61 -26.03 -0.61
N ASP A 155 -16.44 -25.35 0.52
CA ASP A 155 -17.36 -24.27 0.88
C ASP A 155 -17.11 -23.08 -0.01
N GLY A 156 -18.18 -22.38 -0.40
CA GLY A 156 -18.09 -21.19 -1.22
C GLY A 156 -17.23 -20.06 -0.61
N LYS A 157 -16.84 -20.17 0.66
CA LYS A 157 -15.93 -19.21 1.29
C LYS A 157 -14.45 -19.46 0.93
N ALA A 158 -14.07 -20.68 0.57
CA ALA A 158 -12.70 -21.01 0.23
C ALA A 158 -12.32 -20.54 -1.19
N CYS A 159 -11.15 -19.92 -1.33
CA CYS A 159 -10.63 -19.46 -2.61
C CYS A 159 -9.74 -20.50 -3.30
N CYS A 160 -10.32 -21.67 -3.62
CA CYS A 160 -9.61 -22.82 -4.21
C CYS A 160 -10.09 -23.19 -5.61
N SER A 161 -10.39 -22.19 -6.45
CA SER A 161 -10.77 -22.44 -7.84
C SER A 161 -9.66 -23.17 -8.61
N PRO A 162 -9.99 -23.90 -9.70
CA PRO A 162 -8.98 -24.52 -10.55
C PRO A 162 -7.92 -23.54 -11.07
N ALA A 163 -8.32 -22.30 -11.38
CA ALA A 163 -7.39 -21.27 -11.85
C ALA A 163 -6.38 -20.86 -10.76
N ILE A 164 -6.85 -20.61 -9.53
CA ILE A 164 -5.97 -20.31 -8.39
C ILE A 164 -5.02 -21.48 -8.14
N ARG A 165 -5.54 -22.70 -8.13
CA ARG A 165 -4.76 -23.91 -7.84
C ARG A 165 -3.68 -24.16 -8.88
N ASN A 166 -4.00 -23.99 -10.16
CA ASN A 166 -3.02 -24.09 -11.24
C ASN A 166 -1.92 -23.03 -11.07
N GLN A 167 -2.30 -21.78 -10.80
CA GLN A 167 -1.33 -20.70 -10.58
C GLN A 167 -0.40 -21.00 -9.37
N LEU A 168 -0.95 -21.50 -8.27
CA LEU A 168 -0.16 -21.90 -7.10
C LEU A 168 0.78 -23.07 -7.41
N PHE A 169 0.36 -24.01 -8.27
CA PHE A 169 1.22 -25.11 -8.73
C PHE A 169 2.39 -24.60 -9.58
N VAL A 170 2.09 -23.76 -10.58
CA VAL A 170 3.08 -23.09 -11.44
C VAL A 170 4.11 -22.35 -10.59
N MET A 171 3.66 -21.54 -9.64
CA MET A 171 4.56 -20.79 -8.75
C MET A 171 5.35 -21.71 -7.81
N GLY A 172 4.74 -22.78 -7.30
CA GLY A 172 5.35 -23.64 -6.29
C GLY A 172 6.39 -24.63 -6.83
N TRP A 173 6.23 -25.09 -8.08
CA TRP A 173 7.01 -26.21 -8.63
C TRP A 173 7.50 -26.05 -10.06
N GLU A 174 6.78 -25.32 -10.92
CA GLU A 174 7.18 -25.27 -12.33
C GLU A 174 8.51 -24.55 -12.54
N ARG A 175 9.19 -24.96 -13.61
CA ARG A 175 10.50 -24.47 -14.01
C ARG A 175 10.46 -24.03 -15.46
N ARG A 176 11.23 -23.01 -15.77
CA ARG A 176 11.52 -22.59 -17.14
C ARG A 176 12.39 -23.64 -17.84
N PRO A 177 12.52 -23.60 -19.19
CA PRO A 177 13.35 -24.56 -19.94
C PRO A 177 14.83 -24.60 -19.51
N ASN A 178 15.34 -23.50 -18.93
CA ASN A 178 16.70 -23.42 -18.39
C ASN A 178 16.85 -24.05 -16.98
N GLY A 179 15.80 -24.70 -16.46
CA GLY A 179 15.79 -25.32 -15.15
C GLY A 179 15.58 -24.37 -13.97
N CYS A 180 15.51 -23.05 -14.18
CA CYS A 180 15.21 -22.10 -13.10
C CYS A 180 13.72 -22.18 -12.71
N PRO A 181 13.36 -22.05 -11.42
CA PRO A 181 11.96 -21.93 -11.00
C PRO A 181 11.25 -20.76 -11.69
N ILE A 182 9.96 -20.91 -12.01
CA ILE A 182 9.16 -19.82 -12.58
C ILE A 182 9.04 -18.67 -11.59
N GLU A 183 8.70 -18.98 -10.34
CA GLU A 183 8.76 -18.02 -9.23
C GLU A 183 10.20 -17.91 -8.69
N PRO A 184 10.87 -16.75 -8.85
CA PRO A 184 12.26 -16.61 -8.43
C PRO A 184 12.43 -16.66 -6.90
N VAL A 185 11.46 -16.20 -6.11
CA VAL A 185 11.60 -16.04 -4.67
C VAL A 185 11.18 -17.29 -3.90
N GLY A 186 12.11 -17.87 -3.15
CA GLY A 186 11.88 -19.12 -2.40
C GLY A 186 10.76 -19.09 -1.39
N LYS A 187 10.63 -17.99 -0.63
CA LYS A 187 9.54 -17.80 0.34
C LYS A 187 8.17 -17.80 -0.33
N VAL A 188 8.05 -17.19 -1.51
CA VAL A 188 6.80 -17.17 -2.30
C VAL A 188 6.48 -18.56 -2.81
N ARG A 189 7.48 -19.32 -3.30
CA ARG A 189 7.29 -20.73 -3.67
C ARG A 189 6.74 -21.55 -2.52
N LEU A 190 7.38 -21.46 -1.35
CA LEU A 190 6.95 -22.21 -0.16
C LEU A 190 5.52 -21.85 0.25
N ALA A 191 5.17 -20.56 0.27
CA ALA A 191 3.82 -20.10 0.57
C ALA A 191 2.79 -20.66 -0.44
N ALA A 192 3.12 -20.65 -1.74
CA ALA A 192 2.25 -21.21 -2.78
C ALA A 192 2.01 -22.71 -2.58
N ARG A 193 3.06 -23.47 -2.22
CA ARG A 193 2.94 -24.90 -1.89
C ARG A 193 2.05 -25.14 -0.68
N HIS A 194 2.15 -24.29 0.36
CA HIS A 194 1.30 -24.38 1.54
C HIS A 194 -0.16 -24.04 1.25
N ALA A 195 -0.42 -23.00 0.45
CA ALA A 195 -1.76 -22.63 0.02
C ALA A 195 -2.40 -23.76 -0.81
N LEU A 196 -1.66 -24.32 -1.77
CA LEU A 196 -2.15 -25.42 -2.59
C LEU A 196 -2.46 -26.66 -1.76
N ARG A 197 -1.61 -26.98 -0.77
CA ARG A 197 -1.84 -28.10 0.16
C ARG A 197 -3.07 -27.85 1.03
N ALA A 198 -3.27 -26.62 1.51
CA ALA A 198 -4.44 -26.26 2.31
C ALA A 198 -5.74 -26.48 1.53
N CYS A 199 -5.73 -26.20 0.21
CA CYS A 199 -6.89 -26.43 -0.64
C CYS A 199 -7.40 -27.87 -0.69
N GLY A 200 -6.65 -28.89 -0.22
CA GLY A 200 -7.15 -30.22 0.23
C GLY A 200 -7.89 -31.13 -0.76
N CYS A 201 -8.37 -30.60 -1.87
CA CYS A 201 -9.20 -31.22 -2.87
C CYS A 201 -8.27 -31.81 -3.98
N PRO A 202 -8.61 -32.90 -4.71
CA PRO A 202 -7.75 -33.45 -5.75
C PRO A 202 -7.47 -32.41 -6.85
N LEU A 203 -6.23 -32.33 -7.33
CA LEU A 203 -5.89 -31.49 -8.48
C LEU A 203 -6.72 -31.97 -9.68
N PRO A 204 -7.17 -31.07 -10.58
CA PRO A 204 -7.66 -31.52 -11.89
C PRO A 204 -6.64 -32.50 -12.49
N GLU A 205 -7.12 -33.59 -13.10
CA GLU A 205 -6.33 -34.79 -13.45
C GLU A 205 -5.07 -34.58 -14.31
N ASP A 206 -4.83 -33.36 -14.81
CA ASP A 206 -3.71 -33.01 -15.69
C ASP A 206 -2.44 -32.51 -14.98
N VAL A 207 -2.39 -32.50 -13.64
CA VAL A 207 -1.22 -31.99 -12.91
C VAL A 207 -0.30 -33.15 -12.49
N PRO A 208 0.90 -33.31 -13.09
CA PRO A 208 1.83 -34.37 -12.72
C PRO A 208 2.27 -34.22 -11.25
N PRO A 209 2.54 -35.34 -10.55
CA PRO A 209 2.97 -35.29 -9.17
C PRO A 209 4.24 -34.43 -9.03
N PRO A 210 4.27 -33.49 -8.08
CA PRO A 210 5.40 -32.58 -7.97
C PRO A 210 6.68 -33.33 -7.64
N ALA A 211 7.75 -33.06 -8.39
CA ALA A 211 9.09 -33.48 -7.99
C ALA A 211 9.40 -32.91 -6.60
N ILE A 212 9.99 -33.73 -5.71
CA ILE A 212 10.37 -33.32 -4.36
C ILE A 212 11.24 -32.06 -4.47
N SER A 213 10.77 -30.96 -3.88
CA SER A 213 11.45 -29.67 -4.00
C SER A 213 12.78 -29.71 -3.25
N ALA A 214 13.87 -29.40 -3.95
CA ALA A 214 15.23 -29.23 -3.37
C ALA A 214 15.34 -28.06 -2.36
N GLU A 215 14.27 -27.31 -2.16
CA GLU A 215 14.19 -26.20 -1.22
C GLU A 215 13.76 -26.63 0.18
N ARG A 216 13.34 -27.88 0.35
CA ARG A 216 13.15 -28.46 1.68
C ARG A 216 14.53 -28.70 2.30
N PRO A 217 14.79 -28.30 3.55
CA PRO A 217 15.99 -28.72 4.26
C PRO A 217 16.12 -30.24 4.15
N SER A 218 17.34 -30.73 3.95
CA SER A 218 17.56 -32.16 3.86
C SER A 218 17.07 -32.83 5.16
N PRO A 219 16.62 -34.09 5.11
CA PRO A 219 16.15 -34.77 6.31
C PRO A 219 17.22 -34.80 7.42
N GLU A 220 18.51 -34.78 7.08
CA GLU A 220 19.59 -34.66 8.07
C GLU A 220 19.52 -33.33 8.84
N ILE A 221 19.35 -32.20 8.14
CA ILE A 221 19.25 -30.86 8.75
C ILE A 221 18.01 -30.75 9.66
N ILE A 222 16.90 -31.41 9.28
CA ILE A 222 15.68 -31.44 10.10
C ILE A 222 15.93 -32.24 11.38
N GLN A 223 16.64 -33.37 11.30
CA GLN A 223 16.94 -34.20 12.46
C GLN A 223 17.91 -33.50 13.43
N GLU A 224 18.91 -32.79 12.89
CA GLU A 224 19.87 -32.02 13.69
C GLU A 224 19.18 -30.86 14.43
N ALA A 225 18.30 -30.12 13.75
CA ALA A 225 17.51 -29.04 14.36
C ALA A 225 16.44 -29.52 15.36
N MET A 226 16.09 -30.81 15.36
CA MET A 226 15.19 -31.42 16.36
C MET A 226 15.95 -32.03 17.54
N ALA A 227 17.29 -32.14 17.44
CA ALA A 227 18.16 -32.71 18.46
C ALA A 227 18.84 -31.66 19.34
N GLU A 228 18.83 -30.38 18.94
CA GLU A 228 19.15 -29.21 19.77
C GLU A 228 17.93 -28.72 20.59
#